data_AF-A0A5B9C0U8-F1
#
_entry.id   AF-A0A5B9C0U8-F1
#
_cell.length_a   1.000
_cell.length_b   1.000
_cell.length_c   1.000
_cell.angle_alpha   90.00
_cell.angle_beta   90.00
_cell.angle_gamma   90.00
#
_symmetry.space_group_name_H-M   'P 1'
#
loop_
_entity.id
_entity.type
_entity.pdbx_description
1 polymer ?
#
loop_
_entity_poly.entity_id
_entity_poly.type
_entity_poly.pdbx_seq_one_letter_code
_entity_poly.pdbx_strand_id
1 'polypeptide(L)'
;ETSYYVRLQYNGEILPLYTKVDGITHTSGKSPLKASFLAGGGAFGYKMDDIRVDVEGLYSQLAKDATVVSDDKAADSVTAFSGLVNVYYDIAIEDMPITPYVGVGVGAAYISNPSKANEVKDQKGFGFAYQAKAGVSYDVTPEIKLFAGARYFGSYGASFDKANKDDTGIKNVLYSTVGAEA
;
A
#
# COMPACT_ATOMS: atom_id res chain seq x y z
N GLU A 1 -2.42 -29.24 6.21
CA GLU A 1 -1.77 -28.99 7.51
C GLU A 1 -2.09 -27.58 8.00
N THR A 2 -2.20 -27.37 9.31
CA THR A 2 -2.51 -26.06 9.91
C THR A 2 -1.32 -25.49 10.67
N SER A 3 -0.94 -24.24 10.41
CA SER A 3 0.20 -23.60 11.07
C SER A 3 0.04 -22.09 11.20
N TYR A 4 0.74 -21.51 12.18
CA TYR A 4 0.87 -20.05 12.33
C TYR A 4 2.19 -19.60 11.71
N TYR A 5 2.20 -18.39 11.15
CA TYR A 5 3.41 -17.79 10.60
C TYR A 5 3.48 -16.29 10.90
N VAL A 6 4.71 -15.79 10.92
CA VAL A 6 5.01 -14.36 10.87
C VAL A 6 5.65 -14.09 9.52
N ARG A 7 5.20 -13.04 8.84
CA ARG A 7 5.81 -12.54 7.61
C ARG A 7 6.40 -11.16 7.87
N LEU A 8 7.65 -10.98 7.50
CA LEU A 8 8.25 -9.66 7.33
C LEU A 8 8.39 -9.44 5.83
N GLN A 9 8.09 -8.23 5.36
CA GLN A 9 8.12 -7.94 3.94
C GLN A 9 8.65 -6.54 3.65
N TYR A 10 9.39 -6.45 2.57
CA TYR A 10 9.80 -5.23 1.93
C TYR A 10 8.99 -5.05 0.64
N ASN A 11 8.41 -3.87 0.45
CA ASN A 11 7.60 -3.55 -0.71
C ASN A 11 8.32 -2.49 -1.53
N GLY A 12 8.87 -2.89 -2.69
CA GLY A 12 9.35 -1.95 -3.69
C GLY A 12 8.19 -1.47 -4.54
N GLU A 13 7.76 -0.22 -4.42
CA GLU A 13 6.73 0.33 -5.30
C GLU A 13 7.37 0.76 -6.62
N ILE A 14 6.95 0.15 -7.73
CA ILE A 14 7.61 0.34 -9.03
C ILE A 14 7.04 1.60 -9.69
N LEU A 15 5.73 1.80 -9.70
CA LEU A 15 5.08 2.99 -10.27
C LEU A 15 3.66 3.20 -9.70
N PRO A 16 3.25 4.43 -9.33
CA PRO A 16 1.84 4.74 -9.16
C PRO A 16 1.22 4.87 -10.55
N LEU A 17 0.58 3.81 -11.04
CA LEU A 17 -0.10 3.85 -12.34
C LEU A 17 -1.23 4.88 -12.34
N TYR A 18 -1.89 5.11 -11.19
CA TYR A 18 -2.95 6.11 -11.04
C TYR A 18 -3.05 6.62 -9.59
N THR A 19 -2.38 7.74 -9.28
CA THR A 19 -2.70 8.52 -8.08
C THR A 19 -3.57 9.70 -8.50
N LYS A 20 -4.80 9.78 -7.99
CA LYS A 20 -5.70 10.90 -8.23
C LYS A 20 -6.00 11.60 -6.92
N VAL A 21 -5.52 12.85 -6.80
CA VAL A 21 -5.81 13.72 -5.66
C VAL A 21 -6.70 14.87 -6.16
N ASP A 22 -8.01 14.76 -5.97
CA ASP A 22 -8.93 15.83 -6.32
C ASP A 22 -8.72 17.00 -5.33
N GLY A 23 -8.39 18.19 -5.86
CA GLY A 23 -8.12 19.40 -5.06
C GLY A 23 -6.72 20.00 -5.22
N ILE A 24 -5.77 19.26 -5.81
CA ILE A 24 -4.41 19.74 -6.16
C ILE A 24 -4.30 19.92 -7.67
N THR A 25 -3.95 21.13 -8.11
CA THR A 25 -3.72 21.44 -9.53
C THR A 25 -2.45 20.72 -10.00
N HIS A 26 -2.57 19.85 -11.01
CA HIS A 26 -1.46 19.13 -11.64
C HIS A 26 -1.64 19.16 -13.16
N THR A 27 -0.53 19.00 -13.90
CA THR A 27 -0.58 18.91 -15.36
C THR A 27 -1.38 17.68 -15.77
N SER A 28 -2.39 17.88 -16.64
CA SER A 28 -3.24 16.79 -17.14
C SER A 28 -2.40 15.65 -17.74
N GLY A 29 -2.63 14.42 -17.28
CA GLY A 29 -1.96 13.21 -17.81
C GLY A 29 -0.69 12.76 -17.09
N LYS A 30 -0.30 13.37 -15.95
CA LYS A 30 0.83 12.91 -15.12
C LYS A 30 0.44 12.79 -13.63
N SER A 31 0.89 11.71 -12.97
CA SER A 31 0.71 11.49 -11.53
C SER A 31 1.45 12.57 -10.71
N PRO A 32 0.82 13.19 -9.69
CA PRO A 32 1.47 14.19 -8.83
C PRO A 32 2.47 13.59 -7.82
N LEU A 33 2.55 12.26 -7.70
CA LEU A 33 3.45 11.54 -6.78
C LEU A 33 4.43 10.65 -7.54
N LYS A 34 5.71 10.60 -7.09
CA LYS A 34 6.71 9.65 -7.61
C LYS A 34 6.51 8.27 -7.00
N ALA A 35 6.96 7.25 -7.72
CA ALA A 35 7.18 5.92 -7.15
C ALA A 35 8.06 6.03 -5.91
N SER A 36 7.65 5.40 -4.81
CA SER A 36 8.41 5.44 -3.58
C SER A 36 8.95 4.07 -3.21
N PHE A 37 10.22 4.03 -2.82
CA PHE A 37 10.98 2.82 -2.56
C PHE A 37 11.09 2.51 -1.05
N LEU A 38 10.27 3.13 -0.21
CA LEU A 38 10.30 2.97 1.26
C LEU A 38 8.93 2.55 1.78
N ALA A 39 8.50 1.35 1.36
CA ALA A 39 7.34 0.69 1.92
C ALA A 39 7.74 -0.68 2.49
N GLY A 40 7.22 -1.00 3.66
CA GLY A 40 7.54 -2.24 4.36
C GLY A 40 6.45 -2.57 5.36
N GLY A 41 6.45 -3.80 5.83
CA GLY A 41 5.44 -4.22 6.78
C GLY A 41 5.68 -5.59 7.35
N GLY A 42 4.73 -5.99 8.18
CA GLY A 42 4.71 -7.32 8.75
C GLY A 42 3.29 -7.85 8.78
N ALA A 43 3.17 -9.16 8.80
CA ALA A 43 1.89 -9.83 8.96
C ALA A 43 2.00 -10.97 9.96
N PHE A 44 0.89 -11.23 10.65
CA PHE A 44 0.68 -12.44 11.42
C PHE A 44 -0.44 -13.23 10.77
N GLY A 45 -0.18 -14.50 10.46
CA GLY A 45 -1.08 -15.30 9.65
C GLY A 45 -1.26 -16.72 10.15
N TYR A 46 -2.31 -17.33 9.62
CA TYR A 46 -2.70 -18.70 9.84
C TYR A 46 -2.94 -19.40 8.50
N LYS A 47 -2.31 -20.56 8.31
CA LYS A 47 -2.46 -21.41 7.13
C LYS A 47 -3.36 -22.60 7.47
N MET A 48 -4.26 -22.92 6.56
CA MET A 48 -5.21 -24.03 6.59
C MET A 48 -5.18 -24.72 5.23
N ASP A 49 -4.36 -25.77 5.10
CA ASP A 49 -4.14 -26.45 3.81
C ASP A 49 -3.70 -25.46 2.72
N ASP A 50 -4.50 -25.27 1.67
CA ASP A 50 -4.20 -24.36 0.57
C ASP A 50 -4.61 -22.90 0.85
N ILE A 51 -5.34 -22.64 1.93
CA ILE A 51 -5.83 -21.30 2.26
C ILE A 51 -4.95 -20.68 3.34
N ARG A 52 -4.54 -19.41 3.17
CA ARG A 52 -3.91 -18.62 4.23
C ARG A 52 -4.73 -17.39 4.53
N VAL A 53 -4.80 -17.00 5.79
CA VAL A 53 -5.39 -15.73 6.24
C VAL A 53 -4.35 -15.00 7.07
N ASP A 54 -4.14 -13.71 6.82
CA ASP A 54 -3.29 -12.90 7.69
C ASP A 54 -3.83 -11.51 7.96
N VAL A 55 -3.33 -10.93 9.05
CA VAL A 55 -3.48 -9.53 9.38
C VAL A 55 -2.14 -8.85 9.11
N GLU A 56 -2.14 -7.88 8.21
CA GLU A 56 -0.96 -7.19 7.70
C GLU A 56 -0.98 -5.72 8.11
N GLY A 57 0.13 -5.26 8.68
CA GLY A 57 0.41 -3.86 8.96
C GLY A 57 1.47 -3.34 7.99
N LEU A 58 1.19 -2.22 7.35
CA LEU A 58 2.05 -1.62 6.34
C LEU A 58 2.34 -0.16 6.64
N TYR A 59 3.56 0.23 6.36
CA TYR A 59 4.04 1.59 6.38
C TYR A 59 4.63 1.94 5.02
N SER A 60 4.23 3.06 4.44
CA SER A 60 4.82 3.62 3.23
C SER A 60 5.01 5.12 3.41
N GLN A 61 6.18 5.63 3.01
CA GLN A 61 6.39 7.06 2.82
C GLN A 61 6.45 7.33 1.33
N LEU A 62 5.61 8.23 0.82
CA LEU A 62 5.58 8.62 -0.59
C LEU A 62 6.16 10.01 -0.77
N ALA A 63 7.22 10.13 -1.57
CA ALA A 63 7.80 11.44 -1.89
C ALA A 63 6.97 12.17 -2.97
N LYS A 64 6.84 13.49 -2.82
CA LYS A 64 6.24 14.39 -3.80
C LYS A 64 7.02 14.34 -5.11
N ASP A 65 6.31 14.35 -6.25
CA ASP A 65 6.96 14.68 -7.52
C ASP A 65 7.07 16.20 -7.71
N ALA A 66 8.20 16.78 -7.28
CA ALA A 66 8.50 18.19 -7.45
C ALA A 66 8.58 18.66 -8.93
N THR A 67 8.61 17.73 -9.89
CA THR A 67 8.65 18.05 -11.34
C THR A 67 7.26 18.14 -11.98
N VAL A 68 6.21 17.67 -11.29
CA VAL A 68 4.83 17.64 -11.79
C VAL A 68 3.90 18.53 -10.96
N VAL A 69 4.24 18.77 -9.70
CA VAL A 69 3.44 19.59 -8.79
C VAL A 69 4.00 21.01 -8.72
N SER A 70 3.34 21.95 -9.42
CA SER A 70 3.68 23.39 -9.39
C SER A 70 3.07 24.14 -8.19
N ASP A 71 2.42 23.42 -7.27
CA ASP A 71 1.84 24.01 -6.06
C ASP A 71 2.88 24.09 -4.94
N ASP A 72 3.31 25.32 -4.66
CA ASP A 72 4.19 25.65 -3.55
C ASP A 72 3.59 25.31 -2.19
N LYS A 73 2.31 24.95 -2.07
CA LYS A 73 1.66 24.51 -0.81
C LYS A 73 1.52 23.00 -0.65
N ALA A 74 1.94 22.19 -1.62
CA ALA A 74 1.93 20.73 -1.47
C ALA A 74 3.14 20.22 -0.65
N ALA A 75 2.89 19.25 0.24
CA ALA A 75 3.88 18.61 1.13
C ALA A 75 4.92 17.79 0.36
N ASP A 76 6.17 17.79 0.86
CA ASP A 76 7.32 17.15 0.20
C ASP A 76 7.27 15.61 0.29
N SER A 77 6.56 15.07 1.27
CA SER A 77 6.21 13.65 1.35
C SER A 77 4.86 13.46 2.04
N VAL A 78 4.22 12.32 1.75
CA VAL A 78 2.97 11.85 2.36
C VAL A 78 3.25 10.51 3.01
N THR A 79 2.88 10.36 4.27
CA THR A 79 2.97 9.08 4.97
C THR A 79 1.63 8.35 4.89
N ALA A 80 1.68 7.06 4.59
CA ALA A 80 0.51 6.17 4.62
C ALA A 80 0.80 4.98 5.56
N PHE A 81 -0.09 4.79 6.52
CA PHE A 81 -0.18 3.56 7.30
C PHE A 81 -1.40 2.79 6.83
N SER A 82 -1.32 1.47 6.68
CA SER A 82 -2.50 0.66 6.41
C SER A 82 -2.50 -0.63 7.21
N GLY A 83 -3.70 -1.07 7.57
CA GLY A 83 -3.96 -2.36 8.18
C GLY A 83 -4.94 -3.11 7.30
N LEU A 84 -4.58 -4.33 6.89
CA LEU A 84 -5.39 -5.18 6.03
C LEU A 84 -5.58 -6.56 6.65
N VAL A 85 -6.71 -7.18 6.31
CA VAL A 85 -6.88 -8.62 6.43
C VAL A 85 -6.81 -9.19 5.02
N ASN A 86 -5.95 -10.18 4.83
CA ASN A 86 -5.74 -10.82 3.53
C ASN A 86 -6.16 -12.29 3.59
N VAL A 87 -6.62 -12.78 2.45
CA VAL A 87 -6.85 -14.20 2.19
C VAL A 87 -6.03 -14.59 0.97
N TYR A 88 -5.36 -15.73 1.05
CA TYR A 88 -4.53 -16.29 -0.01
C TYR A 88 -4.97 -17.71 -0.35
N TYR A 89 -4.69 -18.07 -1.59
CA TYR A 89 -4.75 -19.42 -2.09
C TYR A 89 -3.35 -19.82 -2.57
N ASP A 90 -2.80 -20.85 -1.96
CA ASP A 90 -1.52 -21.47 -2.29
C ASP A 90 -1.78 -22.59 -3.29
N ILE A 91 -1.11 -22.54 -4.42
CA ILE A 91 -1.21 -23.57 -5.45
C ILE A 91 -0.14 -24.61 -5.13
N ALA A 92 -0.55 -25.74 -4.58
CA ALA A 92 0.34 -26.86 -4.36
C ALA A 92 0.79 -27.44 -5.70
N ILE A 93 2.11 -27.52 -5.89
CA ILE A 93 2.73 -28.25 -7.00
C ILE A 93 3.50 -29.41 -6.39
N GLU A 94 3.12 -30.63 -6.75
CA GLU A 94 3.80 -31.84 -6.27
C GLU A 94 5.28 -31.81 -6.65
N ASP A 95 6.12 -32.29 -5.73
CA ASP A 95 7.57 -32.47 -5.90
C ASP A 95 8.36 -31.19 -6.25
N MET A 96 7.82 -29.99 -5.99
CA MET A 96 8.52 -28.72 -6.19
C MET A 96 8.68 -27.93 -4.88
N PRO A 97 9.86 -27.35 -4.60
CA PRO A 97 10.06 -26.47 -3.45
C PRO A 97 9.44 -25.06 -3.63
N ILE A 98 8.71 -24.85 -4.73
CA ILE A 98 8.10 -23.58 -5.10
C ILE A 98 6.58 -23.69 -4.99
N THR A 99 5.98 -22.79 -4.24
CA THR A 99 4.51 -22.67 -4.07
C THR A 99 4.04 -21.33 -4.65
N PRO A 100 3.43 -21.30 -5.84
CA PRO A 100 2.74 -20.12 -6.32
C PRO A 100 1.57 -19.75 -5.41
N TYR A 101 1.25 -18.46 -5.30
CA TYR A 101 0.10 -18.00 -4.54
C TYR A 101 -0.59 -16.83 -5.22
N VAL A 102 -1.88 -16.69 -4.93
CA VAL A 102 -2.67 -15.49 -5.21
C VAL A 102 -3.39 -15.08 -3.95
N GLY A 103 -3.64 -13.78 -3.76
CA GLY A 103 -4.34 -13.30 -2.58
C GLY A 103 -5.02 -11.98 -2.80
N VAL A 104 -6.01 -11.72 -1.97
CA VAL A 104 -6.76 -10.47 -1.95
C VAL A 104 -6.92 -10.00 -0.51
N GLY A 105 -6.99 -8.69 -0.32
CA GLY A 105 -7.09 -8.09 1.01
C GLY A 105 -7.95 -6.85 1.03
N VAL A 106 -8.51 -6.59 2.20
CA VAL A 106 -9.34 -5.41 2.48
C VAL A 106 -8.98 -4.85 3.85
N GLY A 107 -9.14 -3.54 4.02
CA GLY A 107 -8.83 -2.90 5.28
C GLY A 107 -8.99 -1.40 5.24
N ALA A 108 -8.13 -0.72 5.99
CA ALA A 108 -8.14 0.73 6.11
C ALA A 108 -6.73 1.30 5.93
N ALA A 109 -6.67 2.48 5.34
CA ALA A 109 -5.48 3.29 5.23
C ALA A 109 -5.67 4.61 5.99
N TYR A 110 -4.59 5.07 6.61
CA TYR A 110 -4.49 6.33 7.29
C TYR A 110 -3.37 7.15 6.65
N ILE A 111 -3.75 8.23 5.98
CA ILE A 111 -2.88 9.00 5.08
C ILE A 111 -2.71 10.41 5.67
N SER A 112 -1.49 10.95 5.67
CA SER A 112 -1.24 12.34 6.08
C SER A 112 -1.73 13.34 5.04
N ASN A 113 -2.09 14.54 5.47
CA ASN A 113 -2.52 15.60 4.56
C ASN A 113 -1.42 15.93 3.53
N PRO A 114 -1.73 15.94 2.23
CA PRO A 114 -0.76 16.32 1.19
C PRO A 114 -0.50 17.84 1.12
N SER A 115 -1.11 18.66 1.98
CA SER A 115 -0.85 20.10 2.14
C SER A 115 0.20 20.36 3.22
N LYS A 116 1.14 21.29 2.96
CA LYS A 116 2.13 21.76 3.94
C LYS A 116 1.70 23.01 4.70
N ALA A 117 0.47 23.47 4.53
CA ALA A 117 -0.08 24.59 5.30
C ALA A 117 -0.03 24.28 6.80
N ASN A 118 0.47 25.21 7.60
CA ASN A 118 0.78 25.01 9.02
C ASN A 118 -0.44 24.56 9.84
N GLU A 119 -1.63 24.97 9.40
CA GLU A 119 -2.90 24.77 10.06
C GLU A 119 -3.44 23.34 9.89
N VAL A 120 -3.02 22.64 8.82
CA VAL A 120 -3.60 21.36 8.36
C VAL A 120 -2.56 20.28 8.06
N LYS A 121 -1.25 20.59 8.07
CA LYS A 121 -0.16 19.62 7.79
C LYS A 121 -0.15 18.39 8.70
N ASP A 122 -0.67 18.52 9.93
CA ASP A 122 -0.73 17.43 10.91
C ASP A 122 -2.05 16.64 10.82
N GLN A 123 -2.96 17.01 9.91
CA GLN A 123 -4.21 16.30 9.66
C GLN A 123 -3.94 14.94 9.01
N LYS A 124 -4.74 13.96 9.39
CA LYS A 124 -4.70 12.61 8.84
C LYS A 124 -6.11 12.16 8.46
N GLY A 125 -6.21 11.51 7.31
CA GLY A 125 -7.47 11.10 6.70
C GLY A 125 -7.56 9.58 6.64
N PHE A 126 -8.73 9.04 6.97
CA PHE A 126 -9.04 7.63 6.82
C PHE A 126 -9.58 7.35 5.42
N GLY A 127 -9.12 6.26 4.81
CA GLY A 127 -9.64 5.71 3.57
C GLY A 127 -9.85 4.21 3.67
N PHE A 128 -10.77 3.69 2.88
CA PHE A 128 -10.89 2.26 2.65
C PHE A 128 -9.67 1.79 1.86
N ALA A 129 -9.11 0.62 2.20
CA ALA A 129 -7.97 0.02 1.52
C ALA A 129 -8.33 -1.35 0.96
N TYR A 130 -7.76 -1.69 -0.18
CA TYR A 130 -7.93 -2.96 -0.85
C TYR A 130 -6.66 -3.36 -1.59
N GLN A 131 -6.53 -4.65 -1.85
CA GLN A 131 -5.28 -5.21 -2.30
C GLN A 131 -5.46 -6.51 -3.06
N ALA A 132 -4.60 -6.73 -4.05
CA ALA A 132 -4.37 -8.02 -4.69
C ALA A 132 -2.87 -8.33 -4.69
N LYS A 133 -2.50 -9.59 -4.46
CA LYS A 133 -1.14 -10.11 -4.46
C LYS A 133 -1.08 -11.36 -5.33
N ALA A 134 0.02 -11.56 -6.04
CA ALA A 134 0.31 -12.81 -6.74
C ALA A 134 1.82 -13.02 -6.78
N GLY A 135 2.28 -14.23 -6.47
CA GLY A 135 3.71 -14.49 -6.37
C GLY A 135 4.05 -15.95 -6.20
N VAL A 136 5.28 -16.19 -5.77
CA VAL A 136 5.81 -17.52 -5.47
C VAL A 136 6.50 -17.50 -4.11
N SER A 137 6.38 -18.60 -3.38
CA SER A 137 7.15 -18.86 -2.15
C SER A 137 8.12 -20.02 -2.42
N TYR A 138 9.33 -19.93 -1.87
CA TYR A 138 10.37 -20.95 -1.95
C TYR A 138 10.71 -21.44 -0.55
N ASP A 139 10.62 -22.75 -0.35
CA ASP A 139 10.90 -23.40 0.94
C ASP A 139 12.41 -23.60 1.10
N VAL A 140 13.05 -22.75 1.94
CA VAL A 140 14.48 -22.83 2.23
C VAL A 140 14.75 -23.88 3.30
N THR A 141 13.95 -23.85 4.37
CA THR A 141 13.88 -24.88 5.41
C THR A 141 12.41 -25.14 5.72
N PRO A 142 12.05 -26.22 6.46
CA PRO A 142 10.65 -26.46 6.85
C PRO A 142 9.99 -25.28 7.59
N GLU A 143 10.79 -24.44 8.25
CA GLU A 143 10.34 -23.27 9.03
C GLU A 143 10.53 -21.93 8.31
N ILE A 144 11.42 -21.84 7.33
CA ILE A 144 11.78 -20.59 6.64
C ILE A 144 11.41 -20.66 5.16
N LYS A 145 10.52 -19.75 4.76
CA LYS A 145 10.10 -19.56 3.37
C LYS A 145 10.51 -18.17 2.90
N LEU A 146 11.11 -18.10 1.72
CA LEU A 146 11.30 -16.84 1.00
C LEU A 146 10.12 -16.66 0.05
N PHE A 147 9.75 -15.43 -0.26
CA PHE A 147 8.71 -15.17 -1.23
C PHE A 147 9.08 -13.99 -2.12
N ALA A 148 8.51 -13.96 -3.31
CA ALA A 148 8.58 -12.83 -4.21
C ALA A 148 7.25 -12.75 -4.97
N GLY A 149 6.70 -11.55 -5.11
CA GLY A 149 5.40 -11.37 -5.74
C GLY A 149 5.19 -9.98 -6.30
N ALA A 150 4.19 -9.88 -7.17
CA ALA A 150 3.60 -8.62 -7.59
C ALA A 150 2.41 -8.30 -6.68
N ARG A 151 2.26 -7.01 -6.38
CA ARG A 151 1.21 -6.49 -5.51
C ARG A 151 0.56 -5.29 -6.15
N TYR A 152 -0.77 -5.26 -6.15
CA TYR A 152 -1.58 -4.08 -6.37
C TYR A 152 -2.20 -3.63 -5.04
N PHE A 153 -2.03 -2.36 -4.67
CA PHE A 153 -2.68 -1.78 -3.50
C PHE A 153 -3.44 -0.53 -3.91
N GLY A 154 -4.63 -0.34 -3.35
CA GLY A 154 -5.43 0.84 -3.55
C GLY A 154 -6.08 1.32 -2.25
N SER A 155 -6.27 2.62 -2.12
CA SER A 155 -7.12 3.21 -1.10
C SER A 155 -7.91 4.40 -1.63
N TYR A 156 -9.12 4.58 -1.13
CA TYR A 156 -10.01 5.67 -1.52
C TYR A 156 -10.83 6.22 -0.35
N GLY A 157 -11.32 7.45 -0.50
CA GLY A 157 -12.27 8.07 0.42
C GLY A 157 -11.65 9.00 1.47
N ALA A 158 -10.32 9.07 1.55
CA ALA A 158 -9.67 10.06 2.41
C ALA A 158 -9.97 11.47 1.92
N SER A 159 -10.27 12.37 2.85
CA SER A 159 -10.58 13.78 2.60
C SER A 159 -9.82 14.64 3.59
N PHE A 160 -9.36 15.81 3.13
CA PHE A 160 -8.49 16.71 3.88
C PHE A 160 -8.88 18.16 3.66
N ASP A 161 -8.55 18.97 4.66
CA ASP A 161 -8.64 20.41 4.52
C ASP A 161 -7.44 20.93 3.73
N LYS A 162 -7.64 21.92 2.86
CA LYS A 162 -6.60 22.38 1.93
C LYS A 162 -5.67 23.44 2.55
N ALA A 163 -6.24 24.42 3.23
CA ALA A 163 -5.48 25.56 3.77
C ALA A 163 -5.86 25.94 5.21
N ASN A 164 -7.16 25.97 5.54
CA ASN A 164 -7.65 26.26 6.89
C ASN A 164 -8.45 25.07 7.42
N LYS A 165 -8.59 24.92 8.74
CA LYS A 165 -9.52 23.93 9.31
C LYS A 165 -10.94 24.19 8.78
N ASP A 166 -11.65 23.13 8.42
CA ASP A 166 -13.00 23.13 7.83
C ASP A 166 -13.10 23.64 6.36
N ASP A 167 -11.97 23.98 5.72
CA ASP A 167 -11.89 24.28 4.29
C ASP A 167 -11.86 23.00 3.45
N THR A 168 -13.02 22.59 2.95
CA THR A 168 -13.18 21.31 2.22
C THR A 168 -12.58 21.36 0.81
N GLY A 169 -11.25 21.34 0.73
CA GLY A 169 -10.53 21.53 -0.52
C GLY A 169 -9.89 20.28 -1.13
N ILE A 170 -9.70 19.18 -0.39
CA ILE A 170 -9.12 17.92 -0.91
C ILE A 170 -10.08 16.77 -0.57
N LYS A 171 -10.64 16.10 -1.58
CA LYS A 171 -11.66 15.05 -1.39
C LYS A 171 -11.34 13.81 -2.21
N ASN A 172 -11.90 12.68 -1.82
CA ASN A 172 -11.83 11.43 -2.57
C ASN A 172 -10.40 11.05 -2.99
N VAL A 173 -9.43 11.23 -2.09
CA VAL A 173 -8.03 10.91 -2.37
C VAL A 173 -7.94 9.43 -2.73
N LEU A 174 -7.59 9.16 -3.99
CA LEU A 174 -7.35 7.84 -4.52
C LEU A 174 -5.84 7.64 -4.60
N TYR A 175 -5.35 6.69 -3.82
CA TYR A 175 -3.98 6.24 -3.89
C TYR A 175 -3.99 4.82 -4.44
N SER A 176 -3.23 4.55 -5.51
CA SER A 176 -3.01 3.18 -5.97
C SER A 176 -1.59 2.98 -6.44
N THR A 177 -1.04 1.80 -6.18
CA THR A 177 0.35 1.44 -6.47
C THR A 177 0.45 0.00 -6.95
N VAL A 178 1.38 -0.24 -7.88
CA VAL A 178 1.84 -1.58 -8.24
C VAL A 178 3.29 -1.69 -7.84
N GLY A 179 3.61 -2.76 -7.13
CA GLY A 179 4.95 -3.00 -6.61
C GLY A 179 5.33 -4.48 -6.63
N ALA A 180 6.59 -4.71 -6.32
CA ALA A 180 7.09 -6.02 -5.96
C ALA A 180 7.14 -6.14 -4.43
N GLU A 181 6.80 -7.32 -3.91
CA GLU A 181 7.01 -7.68 -2.50
C GLU A 181 8.01 -8.83 -2.41
N ALA A 182 8.86 -8.79 -1.37
CA ALA A 182 9.81 -9.83 -1.01
C ALA A 182 10.05 -9.86 0.50
#